data_AF-A0A8J8SDN6-F1
#
_entry.id   AF-A0A8J8SDN6-F1
#
_cell.length_a   1.000
_cell.length_b   1.000
_cell.length_c   1.000
_cell.angle_alpha   90.00
_cell.angle_beta   90.00
_cell.angle_gamma   90.00
#
_symmetry.space_group_name_H-M   'P 1'
#
loop_
_entity.id
_entity.type
_entity.pdbx_description
1 polymer ?
#
loop_
_entity_poly.entity_id
_entity_poly.type
_entity_poly.pdbx_seq_one_letter_code
_entity_poly.pdbx_strand_id
1 'polypeptide(L)'
;MEKVIVINNDVFGHGDRILGEKLMGAFLKKIWARNEKPEAILFYNAGVKLTAKGSTVLDVLTGLSESGVELLACGTCINFYELKDKMMVGRISNMEEISSTMMEAKSVITI
;
A
#
# COMPACT_ATOMS: atom_id res chain seq x y z
N MET A 1 -6.02 -6.39 14.93
CA MET A 1 -4.76 -6.09 14.23
C MET A 1 -3.94 -5.10 15.06
N GLU A 2 -2.65 -5.33 15.27
CA GLU A 2 -1.73 -4.48 16.02
C GLU A 2 -1.40 -3.19 15.25
N LYS A 3 -0.95 -3.30 13.99
CA LYS A 3 -0.55 -2.15 13.16
C LYS A 3 -1.02 -2.31 11.73
N VAL A 4 -1.67 -1.27 11.22
CA VAL A 4 -2.05 -1.12 9.81
C VAL A 4 -1.40 0.14 9.26
N ILE A 5 -0.89 0.06 8.03
CA ILE A 5 -0.38 1.22 7.31
C ILE A 5 -1.37 1.59 6.21
N VAL A 6 -1.63 2.87 6.06
CA VAL A 6 -2.42 3.42 4.96
C VAL A 6 -1.49 4.18 4.03
N ILE A 7 -1.55 3.86 2.75
CA ILE A 7 -0.85 4.57 1.67
C ILE A 7 -1.89 5.15 0.73
N ASN A 8 -2.12 6.45 0.86
CA ASN A 8 -3.15 7.15 0.08
C ASN A 8 -2.58 7.87 -1.17
N ASN A 9 -1.27 7.78 -1.39
CA ASN A 9 -0.57 8.45 -2.48
C ASN A 9 0.55 7.58 -3.07
N ASP A 10 0.93 7.81 -4.34
CA ASP A 10 2.03 7.11 -5.00
C ASP A 10 3.42 7.68 -4.66
N VAL A 11 3.46 8.73 -3.84
CA VAL A 11 4.67 9.38 -3.32
C VAL A 11 4.59 9.57 -1.80
N PHE A 12 5.74 9.64 -1.13
CA PHE A 12 5.79 9.85 0.31
C PHE A 12 5.75 11.34 0.65
N GLY A 13 4.69 11.77 1.35
CA GLY A 13 4.48 13.16 1.74
C GLY A 13 4.06 14.06 0.57
N HIS A 14 4.22 15.37 0.77
CA HIS A 14 3.85 16.40 -0.20
C HIS A 14 5.10 17.21 -0.55
N GLY A 15 5.44 17.31 -1.84
CA GLY A 15 6.65 18.01 -2.28
C GLY A 15 7.11 17.58 -3.67
N ASP A 16 8.43 17.62 -3.89
CA ASP A 16 9.03 17.18 -5.14
C ASP A 16 8.73 15.70 -5.42
N ARG A 17 8.25 15.41 -6.64
CA ARG A 17 7.77 14.09 -7.03
C ARG A 17 8.91 13.05 -7.04
N ILE A 18 10.07 13.40 -7.60
CA ILE A 18 11.21 12.48 -7.71
C ILE A 18 11.71 12.10 -6.31
N LEU A 19 11.79 13.08 -5.41
CA LEU A 19 12.12 12.85 -4.02
C LEU A 19 11.06 11.97 -3.33
N GLY A 20 9.78 12.28 -3.51
CA GLY A 20 8.66 11.55 -2.91
C GLY A 20 8.61 10.08 -3.35
N GLU A 21 8.87 9.77 -4.63
CA GLU A 21 8.99 8.41 -5.15
C GLU A 21 10.17 7.66 -4.50
N LYS A 22 11.34 8.31 -4.40
CA LYS A 22 12.52 7.75 -3.73
C LYS A 22 12.26 7.45 -2.25
N LEU A 23 11.59 8.36 -1.55
CA LEU A 23 11.23 8.20 -0.14
C LEU A 23 10.21 7.08 0.07
N MET A 24 9.19 6.96 -0.79
CA MET A 24 8.22 5.87 -0.73
C MET A 24 8.91 4.51 -0.86
N GLY A 25 9.78 4.35 -1.85
CA GLY A 25 10.56 3.13 -2.01
C GLY A 25 11.48 2.84 -0.82
N ALA A 26 12.14 3.85 -0.26
CA ALA A 26 12.98 3.68 0.93
C ALA A 26 12.16 3.26 2.15
N PHE A 27 11.00 3.88 2.37
CA PHE A 27 10.08 3.56 3.46
C PHE A 27 9.63 2.09 3.40
N LEU A 28 9.06 1.66 2.27
CA LEU A 28 8.58 0.29 2.10
C LEU A 28 9.69 -0.75 2.29
N LYS A 29 10.91 -0.49 1.77
CA LYS A 29 12.08 -1.36 1.99
C LYS A 29 12.43 -1.48 3.47
N LYS A 30 12.36 -0.38 4.22
CA LYS A 30 12.59 -0.40 5.67
C LYS A 30 11.50 -1.14 6.41
N ILE A 31 10.22 -1.01 6.02
CA ILE A 31 9.12 -1.81 6.61
C ILE A 31 9.35 -3.30 6.34
N TRP A 32 9.69 -3.69 5.11
CA TRP A 32 9.95 -5.09 4.76
C TRP A 32 11.10 -5.70 5.57
N ALA A 33 12.15 -4.94 5.84
CA ALA A 33 13.30 -5.38 6.63
C ALA A 33 13.04 -5.48 8.15
N ARG A 34 11.89 -5.03 8.67
CA ARG A 34 11.57 -5.13 10.11
C ARG A 34 11.20 -6.56 10.50
N ASN A 35 11.55 -6.93 11.74
CA ASN A 35 11.03 -8.14 12.37
C ASN A 35 9.51 -8.03 12.60
N GLU A 36 9.09 -6.93 13.23
CA GLU A 36 7.68 -6.60 13.41
C GLU A 36 7.14 -5.80 12.22
N LYS A 37 6.39 -6.49 11.36
CA LYS A 37 5.71 -5.93 10.18
C LYS A 37 4.27 -5.53 10.53
N PRO A 38 3.63 -4.61 9.76
CA PRO A 38 2.20 -4.40 9.88
C PRO A 38 1.44 -5.66 9.48
N GLU A 39 0.22 -5.82 9.97
CA GLU A 39 -0.66 -6.91 9.54
C GLU A 39 -1.26 -6.62 8.16
N ALA A 40 -1.54 -5.35 7.86
CA ALA A 40 -1.99 -4.94 6.54
C ALA A 40 -1.42 -3.59 6.09
N ILE A 41 -1.35 -3.42 4.77
CA ILE A 41 -1.15 -2.14 4.10
C ILE A 41 -2.33 -1.89 3.18
N LEU A 42 -3.02 -0.77 3.41
CA LEU A 42 -4.19 -0.34 2.67
C LEU A 42 -3.79 0.69 1.63
N PHE A 43 -4.18 0.48 0.38
CA PHE A 43 -3.92 1.36 -0.74
C PHE A 43 -5.24 1.94 -1.24
N TYR A 44 -5.34 3.26 -1.28
CA TYR A 44 -6.45 3.95 -1.93
C TYR A 44 -5.98 5.26 -2.56
N ASN A 45 -6.87 5.91 -3.32
CA ASN A 45 -6.54 7.04 -4.17
C ASN A 45 -5.30 6.74 -5.02
N ALA A 46 -4.31 7.63 -5.16
CA ALA A 46 -3.14 7.39 -5.99
C ALA A 46 -2.24 6.24 -5.48
N GLY A 47 -2.36 5.85 -4.21
CA GLY A 47 -1.60 4.75 -3.61
C GLY A 47 -1.79 3.42 -4.34
N VAL A 48 -2.94 3.16 -4.96
CA VAL A 48 -3.17 1.91 -5.71
C VAL A 48 -2.26 1.76 -6.94
N LYS A 49 -1.64 2.84 -7.41
CA LYS A 49 -0.66 2.76 -8.51
C LYS A 49 0.58 1.97 -8.11
N LEU A 50 0.93 1.95 -6.82
CA LEU A 50 2.10 1.24 -6.32
C LEU A 50 1.96 -0.28 -6.45
N THR A 51 0.72 -0.81 -6.49
CA THR A 51 0.44 -2.24 -6.61
C THR A 51 0.37 -2.73 -8.07
N ALA A 52 0.53 -1.83 -9.05
CA ALA A 52 0.34 -2.10 -10.46
C ALA A 52 1.63 -2.01 -11.28
N LYS A 53 1.59 -2.57 -12.50
CA LYS A 53 2.70 -2.60 -13.46
C LYS A 53 3.27 -1.19 -13.68
N GLY A 54 4.60 -1.09 -13.64
CA GLY A 54 5.32 0.18 -13.78
C GLY A 54 5.73 0.81 -12.44
N SER A 55 5.18 0.33 -11.32
CA SER A 55 5.66 0.70 -10.00
C SER A 55 7.06 0.14 -9.74
N THR A 56 7.96 1.00 -9.24
CA THR A 56 9.35 0.65 -8.91
C THR A 56 9.49 -0.09 -7.58
N VAL A 57 8.38 -0.28 -6.84
CA VAL A 57 8.35 -0.90 -5.52
C VAL A 57 7.65 -2.27 -5.50
N LEU A 58 7.30 -2.82 -6.67
CA LEU A 58 6.58 -4.10 -6.77
C LEU A 58 7.30 -5.26 -6.09
N ASP A 59 8.62 -5.38 -6.24
CA ASP A 59 9.39 -6.46 -5.60
C ASP A 59 9.29 -6.38 -4.07
N VAL A 60 9.29 -5.15 -3.53
CA VAL A 60 9.19 -4.91 -2.08
C VAL A 60 7.79 -5.24 -1.57
N LEU A 61 6.75 -4.85 -2.32
CA LEU A 61 5.37 -5.19 -1.98
C LEU A 61 5.13 -6.71 -2.07
N THR A 62 5.73 -7.37 -3.07
CA THR A 62 5.65 -8.83 -3.21
C THR A 62 6.30 -9.52 -2.01
N GLY A 63 7.50 -9.10 -1.63
CA GLY A 63 8.17 -9.63 -0.44
C GLY A 63 7.42 -9.36 0.87
N LEU A 64 6.72 -8.23 1.00
CA LEU A 64 5.82 -7.95 2.13
C LEU A 64 4.63 -8.94 2.14
N SER A 65 3.98 -9.13 0.99
CA SER A 65 2.87 -10.09 0.85
C SER A 65 3.30 -11.52 1.15
N GLU A 66 4.47 -11.95 0.67
CA GLU A 66 5.06 -13.27 0.97
C GLU A 66 5.44 -13.42 2.44
N SER A 67 5.72 -12.32 3.13
CA SER A 67 5.96 -12.28 4.58
C SER A 67 4.66 -12.28 5.40
N GLY A 68 3.49 -12.45 4.77
CA GLY A 68 2.19 -12.51 5.43
C GLY A 68 1.51 -11.16 5.67
N VAL A 69 2.03 -10.07 5.09
CA VAL A 69 1.37 -8.75 5.18
C VAL A 69 0.23 -8.69 4.16
N GLU A 70 -1.00 -8.43 4.60
CA GLU A 70 -2.12 -8.25 3.68
C GLU A 70 -2.02 -6.93 2.93
N LEU A 71 -2.16 -6.97 1.60
CA LEU A 71 -2.14 -5.77 0.75
C LEU A 71 -3.51 -5.57 0.12
N LEU A 72 -4.25 -4.55 0.58
CA LEU A 72 -5.63 -4.28 0.18
C LEU A 72 -5.68 -3.04 -0.71
N ALA A 73 -6.11 -3.17 -1.96
CA ALA A 73 -6.22 -2.05 -2.89
C ALA A 73 -7.69 -1.70 -3.16
N CYS A 74 -8.07 -0.45 -2.94
CA CYS A 74 -9.43 0.04 -3.15
C CYS A 74 -9.88 -0.16 -4.61
N GLY A 75 -10.91 -0.99 -4.81
CA GLY A 75 -11.45 -1.34 -6.12
C GLY A 75 -11.98 -0.15 -6.92
N THR A 76 -12.60 0.82 -6.27
CA THR A 76 -13.04 2.07 -6.93
C THR A 76 -11.86 2.82 -7.53
N CYS A 77 -10.73 2.90 -6.83
CA CYS A 77 -9.52 3.56 -7.30
C CYS A 77 -8.82 2.75 -8.41
N ILE A 78 -8.75 1.43 -8.28
CA ILE A 78 -8.22 0.54 -9.32
C ILE A 78 -9.00 0.70 -10.62
N ASN A 79 -10.33 0.77 -10.56
CA ASN A 79 -11.18 0.99 -11.72
C ASN A 79 -10.97 2.40 -12.30
N PHE A 80 -10.92 3.44 -11.46
CA PHE A 80 -10.72 4.82 -11.90
C PHE A 80 -9.39 5.03 -12.64
N TYR A 81 -8.30 4.40 -12.18
CA TYR A 81 -6.99 4.49 -12.85
C TYR A 81 -6.77 3.42 -13.94
N GLU A 82 -7.79 2.63 -14.29
CA GLU A 82 -7.71 1.58 -15.31
C GLU A 82 -6.56 0.59 -15.06
N LEU A 83 -6.45 0.13 -13.80
CA LEU A 83 -5.37 -0.74 -13.31
C LEU A 83 -5.79 -2.19 -13.09
N LYS A 84 -7.05 -2.56 -13.35
CA LYS A 84 -7.58 -3.90 -13.05
C LYS A 84 -6.72 -5.03 -13.61
N ASP A 85 -6.36 -4.96 -14.89
CA ASP A 85 -5.53 -5.96 -15.57
C ASP A 85 -4.02 -5.68 -15.44
N LYS A 86 -3.65 -4.65 -14.68
CA LYS A 86 -2.26 -4.23 -14.45
C LYS A 86 -1.82 -4.44 -13.01
N MET A 87 -2.73 -4.80 -12.11
CA MET A 87 -2.41 -5.07 -10.71
C MET A 87 -1.52 -6.31 -10.62
N MET A 88 -0.38 -6.16 -9.95
CA MET A 88 0.66 -7.18 -9.90
C MET A 88 0.77 -7.86 -8.54
N VAL A 89 0.32 -7.21 -7.46
CA VAL A 89 0.48 -7.69 -6.08
C VAL A 89 -0.66 -7.21 -5.18
N GLY A 90 -1.04 -8.03 -4.20
CA GLY A 90 -2.17 -7.78 -3.29
C GLY A 90 -3.51 -8.20 -3.88
N ARG A 91 -4.61 -7.78 -3.25
CA ARG A 91 -5.97 -8.04 -3.74
C ARG A 91 -6.83 -6.79 -3.78
N ILE A 92 -7.79 -6.79 -4.69
CA ILE A 92 -8.81 -5.75 -4.75
C ILE A 92 -9.72 -5.89 -3.54
N SER A 93 -9.98 -4.77 -2.88
CA SER A 93 -10.83 -4.61 -1.70
C SER A 93 -11.88 -3.52 -1.96
N ASN A 94 -12.71 -3.23 -0.97
CA ASN A 94 -13.73 -2.18 -1.00
C ASN A 94 -13.63 -1.29 0.25
N MET A 95 -14.44 -0.23 0.30
CA MET A 95 -14.38 0.72 1.42
C MET A 95 -14.93 0.14 2.73
N GLU A 96 -15.84 -0.83 2.67
CA GLU A 96 -16.36 -1.49 3.87
C GLU A 96 -15.23 -2.22 4.59
N GLU A 97 -14.51 -3.10 3.89
CA GLU A 97 -13.36 -3.82 4.42
C GLU A 97 -12.24 -2.87 4.88
N ILE A 98 -11.86 -1.89 4.05
CA ILE A 98 -10.84 -0.89 4.42
C ILE A 98 -11.22 -0.17 5.72
N SER A 99 -12.47 0.28 5.85
CA SER A 99 -12.94 1.00 7.03
C SER A 99 -12.94 0.10 8.28
N SER A 100 -13.40 -1.15 8.16
CA SER A 100 -13.38 -2.12 9.26
C SER A 100 -11.96 -2.42 9.69
N THR A 101 -11.05 -2.69 8.74
CA THR A 101 -9.63 -2.91 9.02
C THR A 101 -8.98 -1.73 9.75
N MET A 102 -9.31 -0.49 9.38
CA MET A 102 -8.81 0.70 10.09
C MET A 102 -9.38 0.82 11.51
N MET A 103 -10.67 0.54 11.69
CA MET A 103 -11.37 0.66 12.98
C MET A 103 -11.01 -0.45 13.98
N GLU A 104 -10.68 -1.64 13.48
CA GLU A 104 -10.28 -2.80 14.29
C GLU A 104 -8.77 -2.83 14.60
N ALA A 105 -7.99 -1.96 13.96
CA ALA A 105 -6.57 -1.83 14.23
C ALA A 105 -6.30 -1.06 15.53
N LYS A 106 -5.35 -1.54 16.34
CA LYS A 106 -4.88 -0.82 17.53
C LYS A 106 -4.11 0.45 17.17
N SER A 107 -3.46 0.46 16.00
CA SER A 107 -2.72 1.60 15.49
C SER A 107 -2.81 1.66 13.97
N VAL A 108 -3.17 2.84 13.46
CA VAL A 108 -3.17 3.16 12.04
C VAL A 108 -2.12 4.23 11.78
N ILE A 109 -1.21 3.96 10.85
CA ILE A 109 -0.19 4.91 10.39
C ILE A 109 -0.54 5.31 8.96
N THR A 110 -0.89 6.57 8.76
CA THR A 110 -1.21 7.10 7.43
C THR A 110 -0.01 7.83 6.84
N ILE A 111 0.30 7.49 5.59
CA ILE A 111 1.37 8.07 4.79
C ILE A 111 0.78 8.82 3.61
#